data_AF-A0A7S1A953-F1
#
_entry.id   AF-A0A7S1A953-F1
#
_cell.length_a   1.000
_cell.length_b   1.000
_cell.length_c   1.000
_cell.angle_alpha   90.00
_cell.angle_beta   90.00
_cell.angle_gamma   90.00
#
_symmetry.space_group_name_H-M   'P 1'
#
loop_
_entity.id
_entity.type
_entity.pdbx_description
1 polymer ?
#
loop_
_entity_poly.entity_id
_entity_poly.type
_entity_poly.pdbx_seq_one_letter_code
_entity_poly.pdbx_strand_id
1 'polypeptide(L)'
;MYMKVVELCGATAASYYNLGCSLTPDESVVLPCGRRTDARHLFITSIMMDETFSRAYVRLAGTLASKEVVQVSGENFDQRRLYLRAIEHDASYAKAYNNLSCLLGRNETVLLSGTVVDA
;
A
#
# COMPACT_ATOMS: atom_id res chain seq x y z
N MET A 1 -16.32 -12.41 12.28
CA MET A 1 -14.85 -12.21 12.36
C MET A 1 -14.20 -13.58 12.30
N TYR A 2 -13.60 -13.95 11.17
CA TYR A 2 -12.87 -15.22 11.01
C TYR A 2 -11.38 -14.99 11.33
N MET A 3 -10.78 -15.87 12.12
CA MET A 3 -9.39 -15.73 12.59
C MET A 3 -8.53 -16.82 11.95
N LYS A 4 -7.46 -16.41 11.26
CA LYS A 4 -6.47 -17.31 10.66
C LYS A 4 -5.12 -17.09 11.34
N VAL A 5 -4.51 -18.18 11.80
CA VAL A 5 -3.12 -18.20 12.33
C VAL A 5 -2.19 -18.53 11.17
N VAL A 6 -1.10 -17.78 11.01
CA VAL A 6 -0.18 -17.93 9.88
C VAL A 6 1.24 -18.16 10.38
N GLU A 7 1.89 -19.24 9.94
CA GLU A 7 3.32 -19.44 10.16
C GLU A 7 4.12 -18.70 9.08
N LEU A 8 5.05 -17.84 9.51
CA LEU A 8 5.85 -16.98 8.65
C LEU A 8 7.34 -17.31 8.85
N CYS A 9 7.74 -18.53 8.52
CA CYS A 9 9.15 -18.92 8.54
C CYS A 9 9.85 -18.32 7.29
N GLY A 10 10.70 -17.30 7.47
CA GLY A 10 11.38 -16.60 6.36
C GLY A 10 10.57 -15.48 5.69
N ALA A 11 9.78 -14.73 6.46
CA ALA A 11 8.91 -13.68 5.92
C ALA A 11 9.68 -12.57 5.20
N THR A 12 9.36 -12.36 3.92
CA THR A 12 9.85 -11.23 3.12
C THR A 12 8.74 -10.16 2.99
N ALA A 13 9.08 -8.98 2.46
CA ALA A 13 8.08 -7.97 2.08
C ALA A 13 6.95 -8.58 1.23
N ALA A 14 7.30 -9.40 0.24
CA ALA A 14 6.32 -10.10 -0.61
C ALA A 14 5.39 -11.03 0.18
N SER A 15 5.89 -11.72 1.22
CA SER A 15 5.06 -12.58 2.07
C SER A 15 3.97 -11.79 2.80
N TYR A 16 4.33 -10.66 3.42
CA TYR A 16 3.37 -9.79 4.09
C TYR A 16 2.36 -9.17 3.13
N TYR A 17 2.82 -8.72 1.96
CA TYR A 17 1.95 -8.23 0.89
C TYR A 17 0.96 -9.28 0.40
N ASN A 18 1.42 -10.51 0.14
CA ASN A 18 0.55 -11.60 -0.32
C ASN A 18 -0.46 -11.98 0.75
N LEU A 19 -0.04 -12.00 2.02
CA LEU A 19 -0.95 -12.24 3.13
C LEU A 19 -2.02 -11.15 3.20
N GLY A 20 -1.64 -9.87 3.14
CA GLY A 20 -2.58 -8.75 3.12
C GLY A 20 -3.55 -8.81 1.94
N CYS A 21 -3.08 -9.23 0.75
CA CYS A 21 -3.94 -9.43 -0.42
C CYS A 21 -4.90 -10.61 -0.29
N SER A 22 -4.61 -11.59 0.58
CA SER A 22 -5.46 -12.74 0.81
C SER A 22 -6.60 -12.48 1.80
N LEU A 23 -6.55 -11.36 2.53
CA LEU A 23 -7.57 -10.96 3.49
C LEU A 23 -8.67 -10.16 2.83
N THR A 24 -9.90 -10.42 3.24
CA THR A 24 -11.02 -9.51 3.00
C THR A 24 -10.93 -8.27 3.91
N PRO A 25 -11.60 -7.15 3.60
CA PRO A 25 -11.52 -5.92 4.39
C PRO A 25 -11.85 -6.08 5.88
N ASP A 26 -12.74 -7.03 6.22
CA ASP A 26 -13.19 -7.29 7.60
C ASP A 26 -12.41 -8.43 8.30
N GLU A 27 -11.41 -8.99 7.62
CA GLU A 27 -10.58 -10.08 8.14
C GLU A 27 -9.31 -9.56 8.81
N SER A 28 -8.87 -10.32 9.81
CA SER A 28 -7.61 -10.10 10.50
C SER A 28 -6.99 -11.43 10.88
N VAL A 29 -5.67 -11.41 11.00
CA VAL A 29 -4.86 -12.59 11.28
C VAL A 29 -4.02 -12.38 12.52
N VAL A 30 -3.66 -13.46 13.18
CA VAL A 30 -2.72 -13.44 14.30
C VAL A 30 -1.37 -13.91 13.78
N LEU A 31 -0.37 -13.02 13.86
CA LEU A 31 1.01 -13.36 13.53
C LEU A 31 1.58 -14.33 14.58
N PRO A 32 2.66 -15.08 14.28
CA PRO A 32 3.28 -15.99 15.24
C PRO A 32 3.69 -15.34 16.56
N CYS A 33 3.94 -14.03 16.56
CA CYS A 33 4.24 -13.25 17.77
C CYS A 33 3.01 -12.95 18.65
N GLY A 34 1.84 -13.51 18.33
CA GLY A 34 0.58 -13.26 19.03
C GLY A 34 -0.08 -11.92 18.68
N ARG A 35 0.55 -11.09 17.83
CA ARG A 35 -0.01 -9.79 17.42
C ARG A 35 -1.07 -9.99 16.35
N ARG A 36 -2.27 -9.47 16.63
CA ARG A 36 -3.34 -9.35 15.64
C ARG A 36 -3.03 -8.25 14.64
N THR A 37 -3.21 -8.51 13.35
CA THR A 37 -2.97 -7.57 12.26
C THR A 37 -4.06 -7.67 11.21
N ASP A 38 -4.35 -6.57 10.54
CA ASP A 38 -5.23 -6.48 9.37
C ASP A 38 -4.42 -6.35 8.08
N ALA A 39 -5.10 -6.31 6.93
CA ALA A 39 -4.46 -6.12 5.63
C ALA A 39 -3.62 -4.83 5.56
N ARG A 40 -4.11 -3.74 6.17
CA ARG A 40 -3.44 -2.44 6.19
C ARG A 40 -2.07 -2.52 6.87
N HIS A 41 -2.02 -3.04 8.09
CA HIS A 41 -0.78 -3.20 8.85
C HIS A 41 0.19 -4.19 8.18
N LEU A 42 -0.32 -5.18 7.45
CA LEU A 42 0.51 -6.08 6.63
C LEU A 42 1.18 -5.33 5.47
N PHE A 43 0.48 -4.43 4.78
CA PHE A 43 1.09 -3.58 3.75
C PHE A 43 2.12 -2.60 4.33
N ILE A 44 1.84 -1.99 5.49
CA ILE A 44 2.82 -1.13 6.19
C ILE A 44 4.07 -1.95 6.55
N THR A 45 3.90 -3.15 7.11
CA THR A 45 5.01 -4.04 7.45
C THR A 45 5.80 -4.44 6.21
N SER A 46 5.12 -4.69 5.10
CA SER A 46 5.76 -4.96 3.81
C SER A 46 6.64 -3.80 3.34
N ILE A 47 6.18 -2.55 3.49
CA ILE A 47 6.95 -1.36 3.11
C ILE A 47 8.15 -1.16 4.04
N MET A 48 7.98 -1.35 5.35
CA MET A 48 9.09 -1.25 6.31
C MET A 48 10.18 -2.30 6.07
N MET A 49 9.85 -3.44 5.45
CA MET A 49 10.80 -4.48 5.09
C MET A 49 11.51 -4.20 3.76
N ASP A 50 10.81 -3.58 2.82
CA ASP A 50 11.34 -3.16 1.51
C ASP A 50 10.64 -1.88 1.06
N GLU A 51 11.33 -0.75 1.25
CA GLU A 51 10.82 0.58 0.89
C GLU A 51 10.67 0.76 -0.62
N THR A 52 11.30 -0.09 -1.44
CA THR A 52 11.19 -0.02 -2.90
C THR A 52 9.99 -0.79 -3.45
N PHE A 53 9.19 -1.42 -2.58
CA PHE A 53 8.13 -2.32 -3.01
C PHE A 53 6.84 -1.57 -3.40
N SER A 54 6.83 -1.01 -4.61
CA SER A 54 5.74 -0.17 -5.16
C SER A 54 4.34 -0.77 -5.06
N ARG A 55 4.22 -2.10 -5.14
CA ARG A 55 2.92 -2.79 -5.02
C ARG A 55 2.30 -2.62 -3.64
N ALA A 56 3.12 -2.60 -2.58
CA ALA A 56 2.64 -2.43 -1.22
C ALA A 56 2.10 -1.00 -0.99
N TYR A 57 2.76 0.02 -1.54
CA TYR A 57 2.26 1.40 -1.54
C TYR A 57 0.89 1.54 -2.20
N VAL A 58 0.71 0.98 -3.40
CA VAL A 58 -0.59 1.00 -4.12
C VAL A 58 -1.69 0.29 -3.33
N ARG A 59 -1.39 -0.84 -2.69
CA ARG A 59 -2.37 -1.55 -1.87
C ARG A 59 -2.71 -0.80 -0.59
N LEU A 60 -1.71 -0.24 0.09
CA LEU A 60 -1.91 0.59 1.27
C LEU A 60 -2.85 1.76 0.93
N ALA A 61 -2.58 2.48 -0.15
CA ALA A 61 -3.44 3.59 -0.62
C ALA A 61 -4.89 3.17 -0.84
N GLY A 62 -5.11 1.98 -1.40
CA GLY A 62 -6.46 1.42 -1.59
C GLY A 62 -7.20 1.08 -0.30
N THR A 63 -6.51 0.98 0.85
CA THR A 63 -7.14 0.77 2.17
C THR A 63 -7.50 2.06 2.90
N LEU A 64 -7.00 3.22 2.45
CA LEU A 64 -7.26 4.50 3.08
C LEU A 64 -8.64 5.04 2.64
N ALA A 65 -9.37 5.66 3.56
CA ALA A 65 -10.52 6.47 3.24
C ALA A 65 -10.11 7.80 2.61
N SER A 66 -11.06 8.50 1.99
CA SER A 66 -10.83 9.85 1.44
C SER A 66 -10.32 10.79 2.54
N LYS A 67 -9.18 11.46 2.29
CA LYS A 67 -8.48 12.35 3.24
C LYS A 67 -7.89 11.66 4.48
N GLU A 68 -7.91 10.33 4.54
CA GLU A 68 -7.18 9.61 5.59
C GLU A 68 -5.67 9.77 5.38
N VAL A 69 -4.93 9.81 6.49
CA VAL A 69 -3.47 9.84 6.51
C VAL A 69 -2.98 8.68 7.37
N VAL A 70 -1.94 8.00 6.89
CA VAL A 70 -1.29 6.90 7.59
C VAL A 70 0.19 7.24 7.80
N GLN A 71 0.75 6.82 8.93
CA GLN A 71 2.18 6.95 9.18
C GLN A 71 2.91 5.66 8.79
N VAL A 72 3.95 5.79 7.96
CA VAL A 72 4.82 4.68 7.53
C VAL A 72 6.28 5.11 7.76
N SER A 73 7.04 4.33 8.53
CA SER A 73 8.45 4.64 8.87
C SER A 73 8.68 6.06 9.40
N GLY A 74 7.70 6.63 10.13
CA GLY A 74 7.79 7.99 10.68
C GLY A 74 7.28 9.10 9.74
N GLU A 75 7.05 8.82 8.46
CA GLU A 75 6.53 9.77 7.47
C GLU A 75 5.01 9.63 7.31
N ASN A 76 4.30 10.75 7.15
CA ASN A 76 2.86 10.78 6.93
C ASN A 76 2.52 10.69 5.44
N PHE A 77 1.57 9.82 5.11
CA PHE A 77 1.15 9.53 3.76
C PHE A 77 -0.37 9.61 3.62
N ASP A 78 -0.84 10.38 2.65
CA ASP A 78 -2.20 10.27 2.11
C ASP A 78 -2.21 9.34 0.88
N GLN A 79 -3.39 9.05 0.33
CA GLN A 79 -3.52 8.20 -0.86
C GLN A 79 -2.67 8.68 -2.04
N ARG A 80 -2.61 10.00 -2.25
CA ARG A 80 -1.86 10.62 -3.35
C ARG A 80 -0.37 10.37 -3.19
N ARG A 81 0.19 10.67 -2.02
CA ARG A 81 1.63 10.52 -1.73
C ARG A 81 2.05 9.05 -1.80
N LEU A 82 1.18 8.11 -1.42
CA LEU A 82 1.44 6.67 -1.59
C LEU A 82 1.54 6.28 -3.08
N TYR A 83 0.64 6.76 -3.93
CA TYR A 83 0.74 6.48 -5.37
C TYR A 83 1.97 7.12 -6.01
N LEU A 84 2.32 8.35 -5.61
CA LEU A 84 3.53 9.02 -6.08
C LEU A 84 4.79 8.25 -5.67
N ARG A 85 4.92 7.83 -4.40
CA ARG A 85 6.02 6.98 -3.95
C ARG A 85 6.12 5.67 -4.74
N ALA A 86 4.98 5.04 -5.03
CA ALA A 86 4.97 3.82 -5.84
C ALA A 86 5.56 4.05 -7.25
N ILE A 87 5.26 5.20 -7.85
CA ILE A 87 5.79 5.60 -9.18
C ILE A 87 7.27 5.96 -9.09
N GLU A 88 7.70 6.65 -8.03
CA GLU A 88 9.12 6.97 -7.80
C GLU A 88 9.98 5.70 -7.70
N HIS A 89 9.46 4.66 -7.05
CA HIS A 89 10.15 3.38 -6.91
C HIS A 89 10.00 2.46 -8.14
N ASP A 90 8.89 2.53 -8.87
CA ASP A 90 8.67 1.81 -10.14
C ASP A 90 7.89 2.67 -11.13
N ALA A 91 8.62 3.41 -11.96
CA ALA A 91 8.05 4.30 -12.98
C ALA A 91 7.29 3.53 -14.08
N SER A 92 7.44 2.21 -14.16
CA SER A 92 6.71 1.38 -15.11
C SER A 92 5.40 0.83 -14.55
N TYR A 93 5.08 1.09 -13.28
CA TYR A 93 3.93 0.49 -12.62
C TYR A 93 2.61 1.17 -12.99
N ALA A 94 2.04 0.76 -14.12
CA ALA A 94 0.81 1.32 -14.69
C ALA A 94 -0.37 1.41 -13.70
N LYS A 95 -0.48 0.49 -12.73
CA LYS A 95 -1.57 0.52 -11.73
C LYS A 95 -1.48 1.72 -10.80
N ALA A 96 -0.26 2.17 -10.47
CA ALA A 96 -0.08 3.36 -9.65
C ALA A 96 -0.56 4.62 -10.37
N TYR A 97 -0.22 4.76 -11.66
CA TYR A 97 -0.72 5.84 -12.52
C TYR A 97 -2.25 5.82 -12.65
N ASN A 98 -2.83 4.67 -13.00
CA ASN A 98 -4.28 4.56 -13.15
C ASN A 98 -5.03 4.95 -11.87
N ASN A 99 -4.56 4.47 -10.72
CA ASN A 99 -5.19 4.78 -9.45
C ASN A 99 -4.98 6.26 -9.04
N LEU A 100 -3.82 6.84 -9.35
CA LEU A 100 -3.56 8.26 -9.13
C LEU A 100 -4.47 9.14 -10.01
N SER A 101 -4.62 8.81 -11.29
CA SER A 101 -5.54 9.50 -12.21
C SER A 101 -6.99 9.41 -11.74
N CYS A 102 -7.43 8.24 -11.25
CA CYS A 102 -8.75 8.09 -10.64
C CYS A 102 -8.92 8.95 -9.37
N LEU A 103 -7.86 9.14 -8.59
CA LEU A 103 -7.90 9.93 -7.36
C LEU A 103 -7.97 11.44 -7.63
N LEU A 104 -7.25 11.93 -8.63
CA LEU A 104 -7.13 13.36 -8.96
C LEU A 104 -8.41 13.95 -9.57
N GLY A 105 -9.34 13.11 -10.02
CA GLY A 105 -10.55 13.58 -10.70
C GLY A 105 -10.22 14.30 -12.02
N ARG A 106 -11.25 14.72 -12.76
CA ARG A 106 -11.09 15.22 -14.14
C ARG A 106 -10.28 16.52 -14.31
N ASN A 107 -9.91 17.23 -13.23
CA ASN A 107 -9.38 18.59 -13.32
C ASN A 107 -8.12 18.86 -12.47
N GLU A 108 -7.51 17.85 -11.84
CA GLU A 108 -6.25 18.05 -11.12
C GLU A 108 -5.07 17.49 -11.90
N THR A 109 -4.14 18.36 -12.29
CA THR A 109 -2.88 17.96 -12.94
C THR A 109 -1.80 17.79 -11.88
N VAL A 110 -1.03 16.69 -11.96
CA VAL A 110 0.14 16.48 -11.10
C VAL A 110 1.38 16.38 -11.97
N LEU A 111 2.34 17.26 -11.69
CA LEU A 111 3.65 17.21 -12.32
C LEU A 111 4.47 16.09 -11.67
N LEU A 112 4.49 14.92 -12.31
CA LEU A 112 5.43 13.85 -11.99
C LEU A 112 6.73 14.17 -12.71
N SER A 113 7.84 14.34 -11.97
CA SER A 113 9.19 14.67 -12.45
C SER A 113 9.51 14.26 -13.91
N GLY A 114 9.10 15.08 -14.88
CA GLY A 114 9.39 14.92 -16.31
C GLY A 114 8.35 14.23 -17.20
N THR A 115 7.23 13.70 -16.69
CA THR A 115 6.15 13.16 -17.54
C THR A 115 4.80 13.73 -17.13
N VAL A 116 4.18 14.47 -18.06
CA VAL A 116 2.81 14.97 -17.90
C VAL A 116 1.89 13.79 -18.13
N VAL A 117 1.07 13.47 -17.14
CA VAL A 117 0.00 12.47 -17.25
C VAL A 117 -1.31 13.25 -17.30
N ASP A 118 -1.81 13.51 -18.50
CA ASP A 118 -3.14 14.08 -18.70
C ASP A 118 -4.20 12.98 -18.52
N ALA A 119 -5.33 13.34 -17.90
CA ALA A 119 -6.48 12.47 -17.67
C ALA A 119 -7.36 12.32 -18.91
#